data_AF-A0A397JLB3-F1
#
_entry.id   AF-A0A397JLB3-F1
#
_cell.length_a   1.000
_cell.length_b   1.000
_cell.length_c   1.000
_cell.angle_alpha   90.00
_cell.angle_beta   90.00
_cell.angle_gamma   90.00
#
_symmetry.space_group_name_H-M   'P 1'
#
loop_
_entity.id
_entity.type
_entity.pdbx_description
1 polymer ?
#
loop_
_entity_poly.entity_id
_entity_poly.type
_entity_poly.pdbx_seq_one_letter_code
_entity_poly.pdbx_strand_id
1 'polypeptide(L)'
;MKNGTHHPLFQNCNQLTTEGFEKLYRCYQDGIVRLDKIFQQEILCLQAIDTKGRGAKGIVVTKVADLKEKSKKNIKKRTNPFNNPPNENLIQERNELPTFESSEIIPVNEQESPKKIKIARHSPSKEEKDILETLFAYNIRPSDTVIDSALSNLLTYWDGWTKKRLEMHGVMKKEKKRKFQKNKNKLIIDI
;
A
#
# COMPACT_ATOMS: atom_id res chain seq x y z
N MET A 1 28.28 7.58 30.77
CA MET A 1 28.08 6.49 29.79
C MET A 1 28.54 6.97 28.43
N LYS A 2 29.32 6.19 27.67
CA LYS A 2 29.65 6.57 26.28
C LYS A 2 28.34 6.55 25.48
N ASN A 3 28.01 7.64 24.80
CA ASN A 3 26.81 7.75 23.96
C ASN A 3 26.90 6.73 22.81
N GLY A 4 26.23 5.58 22.97
CA GLY A 4 26.27 4.46 22.01
C GLY A 4 25.71 4.81 20.63
N THR A 5 25.04 5.94 20.50
CA THR A 5 24.52 6.51 19.25
C THR A 5 25.61 6.98 18.29
N HIS A 6 26.83 7.24 18.77
CA HIS A 6 27.97 7.65 17.94
C HIS A 6 28.80 6.47 17.40
N HIS A 7 28.37 5.22 17.59
CA HIS A 7 29.09 4.06 17.10
C HIS A 7 29.11 4.02 15.56
N PRO A 8 30.24 3.64 14.90
CA PRO A 8 30.35 3.60 13.44
C PRO A 8 29.24 2.80 12.74
N LEU A 9 28.76 1.75 13.39
CA LEU A 9 27.65 0.91 12.90
C LEU A 9 26.38 1.73 12.58
N PHE A 10 26.16 2.84 13.28
CA PHE A 10 24.95 3.63 13.20
C PHE A 10 25.11 4.92 12.39
N GLN A 11 26.22 5.13 11.69
CA GLN A 11 26.47 6.36 10.92
C GLN A 11 25.41 6.66 9.86
N ASN A 12 24.68 5.65 9.39
CA ASN A 12 23.62 5.82 8.39
C ASN A 12 22.22 6.01 9.00
N CYS A 13 22.09 5.97 10.32
CA CYS A 13 20.84 6.08 11.05
C CYS A 13 20.55 7.54 11.39
N ASN A 14 19.82 8.24 10.51
CA ASN A 14 19.45 9.65 10.69
C ASN A 14 18.34 9.90 11.74
N GLN A 15 17.74 8.84 12.29
CA GLN A 15 16.69 8.91 13.30
C GLN A 15 17.19 8.63 14.72
N LEU A 16 18.51 8.46 14.92
CA LEU A 16 19.12 8.39 16.26
C LEU A 16 19.27 9.78 16.86
N THR A 17 18.19 10.55 16.86
CA THR A 17 18.06 11.87 17.46
C THR A 17 17.12 11.76 18.67
N THR A 18 17.18 12.73 19.58
CA THR A 18 16.26 12.79 20.73
C THR A 18 14.79 12.71 20.27
N GLU A 19 14.44 13.45 19.22
CA GLU A 19 13.11 13.41 18.61
C GLU A 19 12.75 12.02 18.05
N GLY A 20 13.69 11.36 17.38
CA GLY A 20 13.48 10.01 16.84
C GLY A 20 13.23 8.98 17.94
N PHE A 21 13.95 9.07 19.06
CA PHE A 21 13.69 8.24 20.24
C PHE A 21 12.33 8.57 20.86
N GLU A 22 11.98 9.83 21.01
CA GLU A 22 10.69 10.24 21.57
C GLU A 22 9.52 9.70 20.74
N LYS A 23 9.59 9.81 19.41
CA LYS A 23 8.60 9.21 18.49
C LYS A 23 8.54 7.69 18.63
N LEU A 24 9.68 7.03 18.81
CA LEU A 24 9.73 5.58 19.01
C LEU A 24 9.05 5.17 20.32
N TYR A 25 9.30 5.89 21.42
CA TYR A 25 8.66 5.62 22.71
C TYR A 25 7.14 5.89 22.66
N ARG A 26 6.71 6.97 21.99
CA ARG A 26 5.30 7.32 21.84
C ARG A 26 4.52 6.37 20.92
N CYS A 27 5.19 5.70 19.97
CA CYS A 27 4.58 4.83 18.97
C CYS A 27 3.60 3.79 19.54
N TYR A 28 3.90 3.23 20.73
CA TYR A 28 3.02 2.26 21.38
C TYR A 28 1.70 2.90 21.83
N GLN A 29 1.77 4.06 22.49
CA GLN A 29 0.59 4.78 22.97
C GLN A 29 -0.27 5.27 21.81
N ASP A 30 0.36 5.83 20.76
CA ASP A 30 -0.33 6.21 19.52
C ASP A 30 -1.02 4.99 18.87
N GLY A 31 -0.39 3.82 18.97
CA GLY A 31 -0.94 2.55 18.52
C GLY A 31 -2.22 2.14 19.25
N ILE A 32 -2.27 2.32 20.57
CA ILE A 32 -3.47 2.04 21.39
C ILE A 32 -4.62 2.95 20.96
N VAL A 33 -4.39 4.27 20.88
CA VAL A 33 -5.41 5.24 20.46
C VAL A 33 -5.96 4.91 19.08
N ARG A 34 -5.08 4.50 18.15
CA ARG A 34 -5.50 4.10 16.81
C ARG A 34 -6.35 2.82 16.82
N LEU A 35 -5.98 1.81 17.61
CA LEU A 35 -6.74 0.57 17.71
C LEU A 35 -8.13 0.82 18.30
N ASP A 36 -8.24 1.65 19.33
CA ASP A 36 -9.52 2.01 19.93
C ASP A 36 -10.42 2.73 18.93
N LYS A 37 -9.89 3.69 18.16
CA LYS A 37 -10.63 4.34 17.06
C LYS A 37 -11.11 3.34 16.01
N ILE A 38 -10.27 2.39 15.61
CA ILE A 38 -10.64 1.32 14.66
C ILE A 38 -11.78 0.47 15.22
N PHE A 39 -11.68 0.09 16.49
CA PHE A 39 -12.69 -0.72 17.17
C PHE A 39 -14.05 -0.01 17.24
N GLN A 40 -14.06 1.27 17.62
CA GLN A 40 -15.28 2.08 17.68
C GLN A 40 -15.94 2.26 16.29
N GLN A 41 -15.14 2.40 15.23
CA GLN A 41 -15.65 2.60 13.87
C GLN A 41 -16.12 1.31 13.18
N GLU A 42 -15.34 0.23 13.26
CA GLU A 42 -15.58 -0.98 12.45
C GLU A 42 -16.26 -2.12 13.19
N ILE A 43 -16.09 -2.20 14.51
CA ILE A 43 -16.68 -3.27 15.31
C ILE A 43 -17.96 -2.79 15.98
N LEU A 44 -17.91 -1.64 16.65
CA LEU A 44 -19.08 -1.08 17.33
C LEU A 44 -19.95 -0.20 16.44
N CYS A 45 -19.43 0.25 15.29
CA CYS A 45 -20.13 1.12 14.34
C CYS A 45 -20.69 2.42 14.97
N LEU A 46 -20.05 2.93 16.03
CA LEU A 46 -20.50 4.13 16.76
C LEU A 46 -20.10 5.43 16.06
N GLN A 47 -19.09 5.38 15.19
CA GLN A 47 -18.53 6.52 14.48
C GLN A 47 -18.43 6.21 12.98
N ALA A 48 -18.50 7.24 12.15
CA ALA A 48 -18.26 7.09 10.72
C ALA A 48 -16.84 6.56 10.43
N ILE A 49 -16.73 5.66 9.46
CA ILE A 49 -15.48 5.01 9.09
C ILE A 49 -14.53 6.04 8.47
N ASP A 50 -13.38 6.25 9.11
CA ASP A 50 -12.30 7.07 8.61
C ASP A 50 -11.10 6.18 8.25
N THR A 51 -10.76 6.16 6.97
CA THR A 51 -9.66 5.35 6.44
C THR A 51 -8.35 6.12 6.36
N LYS A 52 -8.36 7.45 6.55
CA LYS A 52 -7.17 8.28 6.42
C LYS A 52 -6.18 7.97 7.53
N GLY A 53 -4.92 7.77 7.17
CA GLY A 53 -3.85 7.53 8.15
C GLY A 53 -3.82 6.14 8.80
N ARG A 54 -4.69 5.18 8.42
CA ARG A 54 -4.66 3.80 8.96
C ARG A 54 -3.30 3.11 8.82
N GLY A 55 -2.62 3.34 7.71
CA GLY A 55 -1.28 2.81 7.44
C GLY A 55 -0.13 3.74 7.85
N ALA A 56 -0.42 4.89 8.48
CA ALA A 56 0.60 5.85 8.86
C ALA A 56 1.49 5.25 9.96
N LYS A 57 2.79 5.27 9.70
CA LYS A 57 3.80 4.85 10.67
C LYS A 57 4.28 6.12 11.36
N GLY A 58 4.08 6.22 12.68
CA GLY A 58 4.52 7.36 13.50
C GLY A 58 6.05 7.49 13.60
N ILE A 59 6.77 6.53 13.03
CA ILE A 59 8.23 6.51 12.91
C ILE A 59 8.63 6.42 11.43
N VAL A 60 9.74 7.08 11.09
CA VAL A 60 10.30 7.02 9.74
C VAL A 60 10.92 5.65 9.51
N VAL A 61 10.45 4.94 8.48
CA VAL A 61 10.99 3.64 8.09
C VAL A 61 12.05 3.84 7.03
N THR A 62 13.30 3.54 7.38
CA THR A 62 14.42 3.55 6.45
C THR A 62 14.55 2.19 5.78
N LYS A 63 14.50 2.13 4.44
CA LYS A 63 14.72 0.88 3.69
C LYS A 63 16.19 0.73 3.32
N VAL A 64 16.61 -0.51 3.04
CA VAL A 64 17.98 -0.82 2.58
C VAL A 64 18.33 -0.11 1.27
N ALA A 65 17.37 0.07 0.37
CA ALA A 65 17.57 0.83 -0.87
C ALA A 65 17.94 2.30 -0.59
N ASP A 66 17.25 2.94 0.35
CA ASP A 66 17.47 4.34 0.74
C ASP A 66 18.89 4.55 1.30
N LEU A 67 19.42 3.55 2.01
CA LEU A 67 20.79 3.55 2.53
C LEU A 67 21.84 3.50 1.39
N LYS A 68 21.58 2.69 0.35
CA LYS A 68 22.47 2.55 -0.82
C LYS A 68 22.49 3.81 -1.69
N GLU A 69 21.39 4.56 -1.77
CA GLU A 69 21.36 5.82 -2.50
C GLU A 69 22.13 6.93 -1.79
N LYS A 70 22.07 6.97 -0.45
CA LYS A 70 22.80 7.95 0.37
C LYS A 70 24.32 7.76 0.29
N SER A 71 24.81 6.52 0.30
CA SER A 71 26.26 6.25 0.16
C SER A 71 26.79 6.74 -1.20
N LYS A 72 26.04 6.53 -2.30
CA LYS A 72 26.40 7.03 -3.64
C LYS A 72 26.46 8.56 -3.72
N LYS A 73 25.56 9.26 -3.03
CA LYS A 73 25.55 10.74 -2.98
C LYS A 73 26.71 11.30 -2.16
N ASN A 74 27.10 10.63 -1.07
CA ASN A 74 28.24 11.05 -0.24
C ASN A 74 29.60 10.87 -0.94
N ILE A 75 29.74 9.87 -1.83
CA ILE A 75 30.94 9.69 -2.65
C ILE A 75 31.13 10.86 -3.62
N LYS A 76 30.05 11.32 -4.28
CA LYS A 76 30.09 12.47 -5.20
C LYS A 76 30.45 13.80 -4.53
N LYS A 77 30.18 13.96 -3.23
CA LYS A 77 30.54 15.16 -2.47
C LYS A 77 32.01 15.20 -2.04
N ARG A 78 32.72 14.07 -2.07
CA ARG A 78 34.14 13.97 -1.67
C ARG A 78 35.13 14.19 -2.82
N THR A 79 34.64 14.39 -4.05
CA THR A 79 35.46 14.55 -5.27
C THR A 79 35.57 15.99 -5.79
N ASN A 80 35.24 17.01 -5.00
CA ASN A 80 35.45 18.41 -5.39
C ASN A 80 36.52 19.06 -4.49
N PRO A 81 37.77 19.28 -4.97
CA PRO A 81 38.73 20.16 -4.30
C PRO A 81 38.73 21.59 -4.92
N PHE A 82 38.96 22.59 -4.06
CA PHE A 82 39.26 24.04 -4.34
C PHE A 82 38.06 24.94 -4.74
N ASN A 83 37.74 26.13 -4.18
CA ASN A 83 38.47 27.16 -3.41
C ASN A 83 37.54 28.17 -2.65
N ASN A 84 37.83 28.47 -1.36
CA ASN A 84 37.74 29.70 -0.51
C ASN A 84 36.62 30.80 -0.63
N PRO A 85 36.41 31.69 0.38
CA PRO A 85 36.16 31.50 1.84
C PRO A 85 34.99 32.44 2.34
N PRO A 86 34.89 32.94 3.60
CA PRO A 86 33.66 32.88 4.42
C PRO A 86 32.86 34.21 4.50
N ASN A 87 31.52 34.14 4.55
CA ASN A 87 30.71 35.24 5.07
C ASN A 87 29.98 34.83 6.35
N GLU A 88 30.35 35.50 7.43
CA GLU A 88 29.56 35.62 8.65
C GLU A 88 28.23 36.29 8.31
N ASN A 89 27.11 35.76 8.83
CA ASN A 89 25.97 36.56 9.31
C ASN A 89 24.98 35.68 10.08
N LEU A 90 25.13 35.74 11.40
CA LEU A 90 24.12 36.03 12.42
C LEU A 90 22.73 35.35 12.36
N ILE A 91 22.54 34.56 13.41
CA ILE A 91 21.31 34.12 14.07
C ILE A 91 20.17 35.16 14.02
N GLN A 92 18.95 34.73 13.70
CA GLN A 92 17.79 35.07 14.54
C GLN A 92 16.60 34.13 14.37
N GLU A 93 16.41 33.35 15.43
CA GLU A 93 15.19 32.68 15.86
C GLU A 93 14.14 33.74 16.25
N ARG A 94 12.90 33.63 15.75
CA ARG A 94 11.73 34.10 16.48
C ARG A 94 10.49 33.30 16.13
N ASN A 95 10.00 32.62 17.15
CA ASN A 95 8.67 32.02 17.26
C ASN A 95 7.59 33.09 17.05
N GLU A 96 6.45 32.72 16.46
CA GLU A 96 5.11 32.99 17.01
C GLU A 96 4.01 32.38 16.11
N LEU A 97 3.10 31.65 16.74
CA LEU A 97 1.77 31.32 16.26
C LEU A 97 0.82 32.40 16.82
N PRO A 98 -0.15 32.92 16.06
CA PRO A 98 -1.55 32.75 16.47
C PRO A 98 -2.51 32.65 15.25
N THR A 99 -3.44 31.68 15.26
CA THR A 99 -4.86 31.84 15.64
C THR A 99 -5.77 32.07 14.44
N PHE A 100 -6.84 31.29 14.50
CA PHE A 100 -7.95 31.05 13.59
C PHE A 100 -8.88 32.26 13.48
N GLU A 101 -9.27 32.68 12.27
CA GLU A 101 -10.59 33.25 12.01
C GLU A 101 -11.12 32.88 10.61
N SER A 102 -12.41 32.56 10.59
CA SER A 102 -13.30 32.31 9.46
C SER A 102 -13.63 33.66 8.79
N SER A 103 -13.80 33.79 7.48
CA SER A 103 -15.06 33.47 6.77
C SER A 103 -14.96 33.87 5.29
N GLU A 104 -15.89 33.31 4.52
CA GLU A 104 -16.47 33.81 3.26
C GLU A 104 -15.92 33.36 1.89
N ILE A 105 -16.92 33.08 1.05
CA ILE A 105 -16.97 32.25 -0.14
C ILE A 105 -17.08 33.19 -1.33
N ILE A 106 -16.23 33.02 -2.35
CA ILE A 106 -16.46 33.56 -3.69
C ILE A 106 -16.21 32.42 -4.69
N PRO A 107 -17.14 32.15 -5.63
CA PRO A 107 -17.05 31.01 -6.53
C PRO A 107 -16.15 31.35 -7.72
N VAL A 108 -15.15 30.51 -7.99
CA VAL A 108 -14.37 30.57 -9.24
C VAL A 108 -14.37 29.19 -9.89
N ASN A 109 -15.24 29.11 -10.89
CA ASN A 109 -15.13 28.44 -12.18
C ASN A 109 -14.62 26.98 -12.25
N GLU A 110 -15.53 26.12 -12.70
CA GLU A 110 -15.31 24.73 -13.09
C GLU A 110 -14.29 24.63 -14.23
N GLN A 111 -13.16 23.98 -13.96
CA GLN A 111 -12.50 23.15 -14.97
C GLN A 111 -12.38 21.75 -14.40
N GLU A 112 -13.37 20.91 -14.71
CA GLU A 112 -13.31 19.49 -14.40
C GLU A 112 -12.14 18.85 -15.15
N SER A 113 -11.03 18.64 -14.44
CA SER A 113 -10.03 17.64 -14.82
C SER A 113 -10.74 16.30 -15.05
N PRO A 114 -10.36 15.49 -16.05
CA PRO A 114 -11.05 14.23 -16.34
C PRO A 114 -10.98 13.32 -15.11
N LYS A 115 -12.13 13.18 -14.43
CA LYS A 115 -12.30 12.27 -13.30
C LYS A 115 -11.95 10.88 -13.82
N LYS A 116 -10.88 10.29 -13.29
CA LYS A 116 -10.49 8.90 -13.59
C LYS A 116 -11.73 8.03 -13.42
N ILE A 117 -12.28 7.53 -14.53
CA ILE A 117 -13.39 6.58 -14.52
C ILE A 117 -12.90 5.40 -13.68
N LYS A 118 -13.45 5.25 -12.49
CA LYS A 118 -13.25 4.06 -11.67
C LYS A 118 -13.97 2.94 -12.42
N ILE A 119 -13.26 2.26 -13.32
CA ILE A 119 -13.79 1.09 -14.01
C ILE A 119 -14.24 0.12 -12.91
N ALA A 120 -15.55 -0.08 -12.81
CA ALA A 120 -16.12 -1.04 -11.88
C ALA A 120 -15.45 -2.39 -12.14
N ARG A 121 -15.00 -3.08 -11.08
CA ARG A 121 -14.44 -4.42 -11.24
C ARG A 121 -15.55 -5.32 -11.78
N HIS A 122 -15.35 -5.91 -12.95
CA HIS A 122 -16.32 -6.84 -13.52
C HIS A 122 -16.56 -8.03 -12.59
N SER A 123 -17.82 -8.25 -12.25
CA SER A 123 -18.31 -9.42 -11.54
C SER A 123 -19.08 -10.29 -12.53
N PRO A 124 -18.58 -11.49 -12.88
CA PRO A 124 -19.25 -12.33 -13.87
C PRO A 124 -20.70 -12.64 -13.50
N SER A 125 -21.59 -12.48 -14.48
CA SER A 125 -22.98 -12.87 -14.44
C SER A 125 -23.14 -14.38 -14.21
N LYS A 126 -24.37 -14.83 -13.96
CA LYS A 126 -24.68 -16.26 -13.78
C LYS A 126 -24.32 -17.07 -15.03
N GLU A 127 -24.60 -16.53 -16.21
CA GLU A 127 -24.33 -17.16 -17.51
C GLU A 127 -22.83 -17.25 -17.76
N GLU A 128 -22.08 -16.17 -17.49
CA GLU A 128 -20.62 -16.16 -17.59
C GLU A 128 -19.98 -17.20 -16.65
N LYS A 129 -20.52 -17.35 -15.43
CA LYS A 129 -20.05 -18.36 -14.47
C LYS A 129 -20.30 -19.78 -14.99
N ASP A 130 -21.44 -20.04 -15.61
CA ASP A 130 -21.78 -21.36 -16.15
C ASP A 130 -20.87 -21.77 -17.31
N ILE A 131 -20.54 -20.83 -18.20
CA ILE A 131 -19.54 -21.03 -19.26
C ILE A 131 -18.18 -21.39 -18.67
N LEU A 132 -17.71 -20.62 -17.66
CA LEU A 132 -16.44 -20.86 -16.99
C LEU A 132 -16.45 -22.16 -16.16
N GLU A 133 -17.59 -22.54 -15.61
CA GLU A 133 -17.79 -23.77 -14.85
C GLU A 133 -17.57 -24.98 -15.75
N THR A 134 -18.27 -24.99 -16.88
CA THR A 134 -18.24 -26.03 -17.91
C THR A 134 -16.86 -26.15 -18.54
N LEU A 135 -16.23 -25.01 -18.88
CA LEU A 135 -14.91 -24.99 -19.51
C LEU A 135 -13.83 -25.63 -18.63
N PHE A 136 -13.91 -25.45 -17.31
CA PHE A 136 -12.94 -25.98 -16.34
C PHE A 136 -13.54 -27.07 -15.43
N ALA A 137 -14.56 -27.79 -15.92
CA ALA A 137 -15.16 -28.91 -15.19
C ALA A 137 -14.14 -30.05 -15.01
N TYR A 138 -13.40 -30.35 -16.08
CA TYR A 138 -12.39 -31.40 -16.11
C TYR A 138 -11.02 -30.91 -15.65
N ASN A 139 -10.19 -31.83 -15.14
CA ASN A 139 -8.84 -31.51 -14.66
C ASN A 139 -7.83 -31.26 -15.80
N ILE A 140 -8.24 -31.55 -17.04
CA ILE A 140 -7.43 -31.40 -18.25
C ILE A 140 -7.56 -29.96 -18.77
N ARG A 141 -6.47 -29.39 -19.32
CA ARG A 141 -6.51 -28.08 -19.99
C ARG A 141 -7.38 -28.21 -21.25
N PRO A 142 -8.41 -27.36 -21.43
CA PRO A 142 -9.18 -27.35 -22.66
C PRO A 142 -8.30 -27.04 -23.87
N SER A 143 -8.64 -27.60 -25.04
CA SER A 143 -7.98 -27.26 -26.31
C SER A 143 -8.12 -25.77 -26.62
N ASP A 144 -7.15 -25.19 -27.31
CA ASP A 144 -7.19 -23.77 -27.72
C ASP A 144 -8.45 -23.43 -28.51
N THR A 145 -8.93 -24.35 -29.37
CA THR A 145 -10.18 -24.18 -30.12
C THR A 145 -11.41 -24.01 -29.21
N VAL A 146 -11.46 -24.76 -28.11
CA VAL A 146 -12.55 -24.69 -27.12
C VAL A 146 -12.44 -23.40 -26.30
N ILE A 147 -11.22 -22.98 -25.97
CA ILE A 147 -10.96 -21.73 -25.27
C ILE A 147 -11.40 -20.53 -26.12
N ASP A 148 -11.08 -20.54 -27.41
CA ASP A 148 -11.40 -19.44 -28.32
C ASP A 148 -12.92 -19.35 -28.53
N SER A 149 -13.63 -20.49 -28.65
CA SER A 149 -15.10 -20.53 -28.68
C SER A 149 -15.72 -19.97 -27.39
N ALA A 150 -15.22 -20.37 -26.22
CA ALA A 150 -15.70 -19.85 -24.94
C ALA A 150 -15.42 -18.34 -24.78
N LEU A 151 -14.28 -17.87 -25.29
CA LEU A 151 -13.92 -16.45 -25.28
C LEU A 151 -14.87 -15.62 -26.14
N SER A 152 -15.21 -16.08 -27.35
CA SER A 152 -16.21 -15.42 -28.20
C SER A 152 -17.56 -15.31 -27.50
N ASN A 153 -18.00 -16.36 -26.80
CA ASN A 153 -19.24 -16.33 -26.03
C ASN A 153 -19.17 -15.34 -24.86
N LEU A 154 -18.06 -15.30 -24.13
CA LEU A 154 -17.88 -14.41 -22.98
C LEU A 154 -17.76 -12.93 -23.37
N LEU A 155 -17.17 -12.64 -24.53
CA LEU A 155 -17.10 -11.29 -25.07
C LEU A 155 -18.49 -10.70 -25.40
N THR A 156 -19.52 -11.53 -25.59
CA THR A 156 -20.90 -11.01 -25.73
C THR A 156 -21.45 -10.38 -24.45
N TYR A 157 -20.94 -10.80 -23.29
CA TYR A 157 -21.33 -10.25 -21.98
C TYR A 157 -20.41 -9.12 -21.55
N TRP A 158 -19.10 -9.25 -21.82
CA TRP A 158 -18.12 -8.27 -21.38
C TRP A 158 -16.82 -8.27 -22.19
N ASP A 159 -16.46 -7.12 -22.73
CA ASP A 159 -15.27 -6.93 -23.58
C ASP A 159 -13.92 -7.15 -22.87
N GLY A 160 -13.92 -7.20 -21.53
CA GLY A 160 -12.69 -7.36 -20.74
C GLY A 160 -12.19 -8.80 -20.62
N TRP A 161 -12.84 -9.76 -21.28
CA TRP A 161 -12.39 -11.14 -21.34
C TRP A 161 -11.21 -11.31 -22.29
N THR A 162 -10.19 -12.01 -21.81
CA THR A 162 -8.99 -12.34 -22.60
C THR A 162 -8.61 -13.78 -22.32
N LYS A 163 -7.91 -14.42 -23.26
CA LYS A 163 -7.42 -15.79 -23.10
C LYS A 163 -6.63 -15.99 -21.80
N LYS A 164 -5.75 -15.04 -21.48
CA LYS A 164 -5.00 -14.99 -20.22
C LYS A 164 -5.91 -14.95 -18.99
N ARG A 165 -7.01 -14.18 -19.05
CA ARG A 165 -7.98 -14.10 -17.95
C ARG A 165 -8.74 -15.40 -17.75
N LEU A 166 -9.11 -16.10 -18.83
CA LEU A 166 -9.70 -17.43 -18.74
C LEU A 166 -8.71 -18.44 -18.14
N GLU A 167 -7.46 -18.44 -18.59
CA GLU A 167 -6.41 -19.32 -18.05
C GLU A 167 -6.19 -19.07 -16.55
N MET A 168 -6.09 -17.80 -16.14
CA MET A 168 -6.01 -17.43 -14.73
C MET A 168 -7.23 -17.91 -13.93
N HIS A 169 -8.43 -17.83 -14.50
CA HIS A 169 -9.65 -18.32 -13.86
C HIS A 169 -9.58 -19.83 -13.61
N GLY A 170 -9.10 -20.60 -14.60
CA GLY A 170 -8.85 -22.03 -14.46
C GLY A 170 -7.83 -22.37 -13.38
N VAL A 171 -6.69 -21.66 -13.33
CA VAL A 171 -5.66 -21.84 -12.30
C VAL A 171 -6.21 -21.57 -10.90
N MET A 172 -6.92 -20.45 -10.72
CA MET A 172 -7.53 -20.12 -9.43
C MET A 172 -8.57 -21.15 -8.98
N LYS A 173 -9.39 -21.68 -9.90
CA LYS A 173 -10.38 -22.73 -9.60
C LYS A 173 -9.69 -24.01 -9.10
N LYS A 174 -8.61 -24.44 -9.77
CA LYS A 174 -7.80 -25.60 -9.36
C LYS A 174 -7.17 -25.40 -7.99
N GLU A 175 -6.60 -24.22 -7.73
CA GLU A 175 -5.96 -23.93 -6.44
C GLU A 175 -6.97 -23.93 -5.28
N LYS A 176 -8.16 -23.35 -5.47
CA LYS A 176 -9.24 -23.38 -4.49
C LYS A 176 -9.68 -24.80 -4.16
N LYS A 177 -9.89 -25.66 -5.18
CA LYS A 177 -10.21 -27.09 -4.99
C LYS A 177 -9.13 -27.80 -4.17
N ARG A 178 -7.85 -27.56 -4.48
CA ARG A 178 -6.72 -28.19 -3.79
C ARG A 178 -6.62 -27.77 -2.32
N LYS A 179 -6.84 -26.48 -2.02
CA LYS A 179 -6.90 -25.95 -0.64
C LYS A 179 -8.07 -26.55 0.13
N PHE A 180 -9.24 -26.64 -0.48
CA PHE A 180 -10.42 -27.26 0.13
C PHE A 180 -10.16 -28.72 0.50
N GLN A 181 -9.59 -29.52 -0.41
CA GLN A 181 -9.27 -30.93 -0.14
C GLN A 181 -8.22 -31.07 0.97
N LYS A 182 -7.18 -30.23 0.98
CA LYS A 182 -6.16 -30.23 2.05
C LYS A 182 -6.78 -29.94 3.42
N ASN A 183 -7.69 -28.98 3.48
CA ASN A 183 -8.38 -28.62 4.72
C ASN A 183 -9.32 -29.76 5.18
N LYS A 184 -10.06 -30.39 4.25
CA LYS A 184 -10.87 -31.58 4.55
C LYS A 184 -10.03 -32.72 5.13
N ASN A 185 -8.90 -33.04 4.48
CA ASN A 185 -8.03 -34.12 4.93
C ASN A 185 -7.40 -33.82 6.29
N LYS A 186 -7.08 -32.55 6.59
CA LYS A 186 -6.58 -32.14 7.92
C LYS A 186 -7.62 -32.39 9.01
N LEU A 187 -8.87 -31.99 8.78
CA LEU A 187 -9.98 -32.20 9.72
C LEU A 187 -10.29 -33.69 9.99
N ILE A 188 -9.96 -34.58 9.05
CA ILE A 188 -10.16 -36.04 9.22
C ILE A 188 -9.04 -36.68 10.06
N ILE A 189 -7.82 -36.10 10.06
CA ILE A 189 -6.67 -36.63 10.81
C ILE A 189 -6.70 -36.16 12.28
N ASP A 190 -7.39 -35.06 12.56
CA ASP A 190 -7.51 -34.47 13.90
C ASP A 190 -8.72 -35.04 14.71
N ILE A 191 -9.35 -36.14 14.25
CA ILE A 191 -10.42 -36.92 14.94
C ILE A 191 -9.89 -38.32 15.24
#